data_AF-A0A5N9H4S0-F1
#
_entry.id   AF-A0A5N9H4S0-F1
#
_cell.length_a   1.000
_cell.length_b   1.000
_cell.length_c   1.000
_cell.angle_alpha   90.00
_cell.angle_beta   90.00
_cell.angle_gamma   90.00
#
_symmetry.space_group_name_H-M   'P 1'
#
loop_
_entity.id
_entity.type
_entity.pdbx_description
1 polymer ?
#
loop_
_entity_poly.entity_id
_entity_poly.type
_entity_poly.pdbx_seq_one_letter_code
_entity_poly.pdbx_strand_id
1 'polypeptide(L)'
;MPSFPSFLSSVKEHESEEDTRKRECIECDDNFFLTSGEIDFYVQHELETPKRCKPCRQLRKEGGVAQHVGSHIRNTEEKQYVDNHVRKDTNQIICNNCNRVSKVPFTPEPNRPVYCPTCWNGVKNSNTK
;
A
#
# COMPACT_ATOMS: atom_id res chain seq x y z
N MET A 1 68.99 0.59 -14.01
CA MET A 1 67.68 0.29 -13.39
C MET A 1 66.80 1.52 -13.56
N PRO A 2 65.86 1.54 -14.51
CA PRO A 2 64.92 2.65 -14.66
C PRO A 2 63.74 2.46 -13.71
N SER A 3 63.52 3.46 -12.86
CA SER A 3 62.37 3.63 -11.99
C SER A 3 61.14 3.99 -12.83
N PHE A 4 60.21 3.04 -12.97
CA PHE A 4 58.94 3.28 -13.64
C PHE A 4 58.04 4.16 -12.76
N PRO A 5 57.50 5.27 -13.29
CA PRO A 5 56.52 6.07 -12.58
C PRO A 5 55.23 5.26 -12.42
N SER A 6 54.62 5.38 -11.25
CA SER A 6 53.37 4.74 -10.87
C SER A 6 52.27 5.06 -11.87
N PHE A 7 51.83 4.04 -12.62
CA PHE A 7 50.61 4.05 -13.44
C PHE A 7 49.35 4.00 -12.53
N LEU A 8 49.27 4.91 -11.55
CA LEU A 8 47.99 5.25 -10.94
C LEU A 8 47.29 6.23 -11.89
N SER A 9 45.98 6.02 -12.04
CA SER A 9 45.04 6.92 -12.72
C SER A 9 44.84 6.64 -14.21
N SER A 10 44.05 5.62 -14.49
CA SER A 10 43.03 5.68 -15.55
C SER A 10 41.98 4.60 -15.31
N VAL A 11 41.39 4.60 -14.11
CA VAL A 11 39.99 4.23 -14.02
C VAL A 11 39.27 5.40 -14.69
N LYS A 12 39.01 5.30 -15.99
CA LYS A 12 37.92 6.07 -16.57
C LYS A 12 36.68 5.49 -15.90
N GLU A 13 36.33 6.12 -14.79
CA GLU A 13 34.98 6.18 -14.29
C GLU A 13 34.14 6.56 -15.51
N HIS A 14 33.59 5.54 -16.16
CA HIS A 14 32.39 5.72 -16.96
C HIS A 14 31.30 5.86 -15.90
N GLU A 15 31.33 7.01 -15.23
CA GLU A 15 30.28 7.48 -14.34
C GLU A 15 29.03 7.31 -15.17
N SER A 16 28.20 6.36 -14.76
CA SER A 16 26.87 6.20 -15.29
C SER A 16 26.19 7.54 -15.02
N GLU A 17 26.20 8.39 -16.03
CA GLU A 17 25.35 9.55 -16.20
C GLU A 17 23.91 9.02 -16.20
N GLU A 18 23.45 8.57 -15.04
CA GLU A 18 22.04 8.53 -14.73
C GLU A 18 21.60 9.98 -14.85
N ASP A 19 20.92 10.27 -15.96
CA ASP A 19 20.36 11.55 -16.39
C ASP A 19 19.45 12.11 -15.28
N THR A 20 20.09 12.61 -14.22
CA THR A 20 19.50 13.15 -13.02
C THR A 20 19.10 14.57 -13.35
N ARG A 21 18.00 14.70 -14.10
CA ARG A 21 17.44 16.01 -14.42
C ARG A 21 16.98 16.67 -13.13
N LYS A 22 17.79 17.62 -12.67
CA LYS A 22 17.57 18.46 -11.49
C LYS A 22 16.41 19.41 -11.77
N ARG A 23 15.43 19.46 -10.86
CA ARG A 23 14.26 20.36 -10.93
C ARG A 23 14.03 21.05 -9.59
N GLU A 24 13.54 22.28 -9.62
CA GLU A 24 13.21 23.08 -8.44
C GLU A 24 11.77 22.85 -7.98
N CYS A 25 11.56 22.72 -6.67
CA CYS A 25 10.24 22.60 -6.07
C CYS A 25 9.58 23.96 -5.88
N ILE A 26 8.31 24.10 -6.27
CA ILE A 26 7.55 25.37 -6.12
C ILE A 26 7.15 25.72 -4.67
N GLU A 27 7.26 24.80 -3.72
CA GLU A 27 6.82 25.04 -2.32
C GLU A 27 7.98 25.20 -1.33
N CYS A 28 9.14 24.62 -1.60
CA CYS A 28 10.30 24.69 -0.71
C CYS A 28 11.56 25.21 -1.39
N ASP A 29 11.50 25.51 -2.69
CA ASP A 29 12.63 25.92 -3.53
C ASP A 29 13.83 24.94 -3.53
N ASP A 30 13.65 23.75 -2.96
CA ASP A 30 14.66 22.71 -2.96
C ASP A 30 14.78 22.08 -4.35
N ASN A 31 16.02 21.77 -4.68
CA ASN A 31 16.35 21.04 -5.89
C ASN A 31 16.18 19.53 -5.65
N PHE A 32 15.34 18.89 -6.45
CA PHE A 32 15.17 17.44 -6.44
C PHE A 32 15.47 16.83 -7.80
N PHE A 33 15.86 15.56 -7.80
CA PHE A 33 16.19 14.82 -9.01
C PHE A 33 15.05 13.89 -9.37
N LEU A 34 14.64 13.88 -10.64
CA LEU A 34 13.70 12.92 -11.19
C LEU A 34 14.49 11.88 -11.97
N THR A 35 14.31 10.60 -11.64
CA THR A 35 15.01 9.50 -12.31
C THR A 35 14.36 9.21 -13.67
N SER A 36 15.12 8.65 -14.62
CA SER A 36 14.61 8.31 -15.96
C SER A 36 13.37 7.41 -15.89
N GLY A 37 13.35 6.43 -14.99
CA GLY A 37 12.19 5.56 -14.79
C GLY A 37 10.93 6.28 -14.28
N GLU A 38 11.08 7.34 -13.49
CA GLU A 38 9.94 8.17 -13.09
C GLU A 38 9.44 9.02 -14.27
N ILE A 39 10.36 9.57 -15.08
CA ILE A 39 10.00 10.34 -16.28
C ILE A 39 9.25 9.46 -17.28
N ASP A 40 9.76 8.26 -17.57
CA ASP A 40 9.16 7.31 -18.51
C ASP A 40 7.74 6.92 -18.08
N PHE A 41 7.52 6.71 -16.77
CA PHE A 41 6.19 6.45 -16.23
C PHE A 41 5.21 7.59 -16.53
N TYR A 42 5.61 8.85 -16.30
CA TYR A 42 4.74 10.00 -16.58
C TYR A 42 4.46 10.14 -18.08
N VAL A 43 5.46 9.93 -18.94
CA VAL A 43 5.30 9.97 -20.40
C VAL A 43 4.37 8.87 -20.89
N GLN A 44 4.56 7.62 -20.43
CA GLN A 44 3.76 6.48 -20.82
C GLN A 44 2.29 6.58 -20.41
N HIS A 45 2.03 7.19 -19.25
CA HIS A 45 0.68 7.40 -18.75
C HIS A 45 0.05 8.73 -19.21
N GLU A 46 0.73 9.48 -20.08
CA GLU A 46 0.30 10.81 -20.52
C GLU A 46 -0.01 11.76 -19.34
N LEU A 47 0.74 11.62 -18.25
CA LEU A 47 0.59 12.37 -17.00
C LEU A 47 1.61 13.52 -16.92
N GLU A 48 1.21 14.62 -16.27
CA GLU A 48 2.13 15.73 -16.01
C GLU A 48 3.18 15.38 -14.94
N THR A 49 4.44 15.74 -15.21
CA THR A 49 5.54 15.54 -14.26
C THR A 49 5.38 16.38 -12.99
N PRO A 50 5.78 15.86 -11.82
CA PRO A 50 5.57 16.51 -10.53
C PRO A 50 6.30 17.86 -10.42
N LYS A 51 5.53 18.93 -10.13
CA LYS A 51 6.06 20.29 -9.87
C LYS A 51 6.57 20.49 -8.43
N ARG A 52 6.36 19.50 -7.57
CA ARG A 52 6.75 19.51 -6.15
C ARG A 52 7.65 18.32 -5.86
N CYS A 53 8.63 18.51 -4.99
CA CYS A 53 9.49 17.43 -4.53
C CYS A 53 8.71 16.36 -3.73
N LYS A 54 9.31 15.17 -3.59
CA LYS A 54 8.74 14.07 -2.79
C LYS A 54 8.32 14.48 -1.37
N PRO A 55 9.13 15.21 -0.58
CA PRO A 55 8.73 15.59 0.77
C PRO A 55 7.55 16.57 0.78
N CYS A 56 7.49 17.59 -0.09
CA CYS A 56 6.32 18.47 -0.17
C CYS A 56 5.04 17.74 -0.60
N ARG A 57 5.15 16.79 -1.54
CA ARG A 57 4.02 15.92 -1.91
C ARG A 57 3.57 15.05 -0.74
N GLN A 58 4.50 14.50 0.04
CA GLN A 58 4.20 13.68 1.19
C GLN A 58 3.58 14.50 2.34
N LEU A 59 4.14 15.66 2.66
CA LEU A 59 3.58 16.60 3.65
C LEU A 59 2.15 17.02 3.29
N ARG A 60 1.84 17.22 2.00
CA ARG A 60 0.47 17.45 1.53
C ARG A 60 -0.43 16.23 1.60
N LYS A 61 0.11 15.03 1.44
CA LYS A 61 -0.66 13.79 1.63
C LYS A 61 -0.97 13.56 3.10
N GLU A 62 -0.05 13.95 4.00
CA GLU A 62 -0.18 13.83 5.44
C GLU A 62 -1.03 14.96 6.06
N GLY A 63 -0.89 16.19 5.56
CA GLY A 63 -1.58 17.39 6.06
C GLY A 63 -2.78 17.87 5.23
N GLY A 64 -3.01 17.27 4.05
CA GLY A 64 -4.07 17.65 3.12
C GLY A 64 -5.04 16.49 2.91
N VAL A 65 -6.32 16.84 2.95
CA VAL A 65 -7.49 15.97 2.80
C VAL A 65 -7.40 15.11 1.53
N ALA A 66 -6.73 13.95 1.62
CA ALA A 66 -6.83 12.86 0.65
C ALA A 66 -8.14 12.11 0.91
N GLN A 67 -9.27 12.74 0.60
CA GLN A 67 -10.51 12.01 0.41
C GLN A 67 -10.36 11.20 -0.89
N HIS A 68 -10.71 9.90 -0.82
CA HIS A 68 -10.85 8.89 -1.89
C HIS A 68 -9.57 8.60 -2.72
N VAL A 69 -8.95 7.42 -2.71
CA VAL A 69 -9.48 6.05 -2.93
C VAL A 69 -8.60 5.04 -2.17
N GLY A 70 -9.23 4.01 -1.61
CA GLY A 70 -8.66 3.14 -0.57
C GLY A 70 -7.37 2.40 -0.93
N SER A 71 -6.52 2.23 0.08
CA SER A 71 -5.55 1.14 0.15
C SER A 71 -5.21 0.83 1.61
N HIS A 72 -5.31 -0.45 1.94
CA HIS A 72 -5.27 -1.02 3.28
C HIS A 72 -3.94 -0.77 4.01
N ILE A 73 -3.96 -0.13 5.19
CA ILE A 73 -2.84 -0.18 6.13
C ILE A 73 -3.35 -0.50 7.54
N ARG A 74 -2.66 -1.45 8.18
CA ARG A 74 -2.95 -2.06 9.47
C ARG A 74 -2.51 -1.10 10.59
N ASN A 75 -3.42 -0.90 11.56
CA ASN A 75 -3.27 -0.50 12.96
C ASN A 75 -2.05 0.34 13.36
N THR A 76 -2.32 1.54 13.88
CA THR A 76 -2.21 1.83 15.33
C THR A 76 -3.01 3.10 15.68
N GLU A 77 -4.01 2.88 16.55
CA GLU A 77 -4.38 3.73 17.69
C GLU A 77 -5.06 5.10 17.43
N GLU A 78 -6.36 5.08 17.76
CA GLU A 78 -7.11 6.15 18.40
C GLU A 78 -7.60 7.32 17.54
N LYS A 79 -8.66 7.05 16.77
CA LYS A 79 -9.62 8.10 16.41
C LYS A 79 -11.04 7.55 16.61
N GLN A 80 -11.74 8.11 17.59
CA GLN A 80 -13.13 7.79 17.92
C GLN A 80 -14.01 7.97 16.68
N TYR A 81 -14.33 6.84 16.04
CA TYR A 81 -15.35 6.74 15.02
C TYR A 81 -16.69 6.68 15.75
N VAL A 82 -17.60 7.61 15.46
CA VAL A 82 -18.95 7.57 16.00
C VAL A 82 -19.68 6.45 15.28
N ASP A 83 -19.69 5.32 15.96
CA ASP A 83 -20.00 4.01 15.45
C ASP A 83 -21.53 3.88 15.29
N ASN A 84 -22.04 4.18 14.09
CA ASN A 84 -23.41 3.87 13.70
C ASN A 84 -23.59 2.36 13.41
N HIS A 85 -23.00 1.48 14.23
CA HIS A 85 -23.30 0.06 14.15
C HIS A 85 -24.62 -0.16 14.88
N VAL A 86 -25.69 -0.12 14.09
CA VAL A 86 -26.92 -0.86 14.35
C VAL A 86 -26.50 -2.20 14.95
N ARG A 87 -26.87 -2.45 16.20
CA ARG A 87 -26.54 -3.67 16.93
C ARG A 87 -27.04 -4.84 16.09
N LYS A 88 -26.12 -5.53 15.42
CA LYS A 88 -26.46 -6.63 14.52
C LYS A 88 -26.93 -7.77 15.41
N ASP A 89 -28.22 -8.06 15.37
CA ASP A 89 -28.82 -9.12 16.18
C ASP A 89 -28.10 -10.44 15.90
N THR A 90 -27.38 -10.95 16.90
CA THR A 90 -26.66 -12.23 16.77
C THR A 90 -27.64 -13.36 16.96
N ASN A 91 -27.85 -14.16 15.92
CA ASN A 91 -28.67 -15.37 16.00
C ASN A 91 -27.85 -16.53 16.54
N GLN A 92 -28.48 -17.35 17.38
CA GLN A 92 -27.89 -18.61 17.84
C GLN A 92 -28.14 -19.71 16.81
N ILE A 93 -27.09 -20.47 16.50
CA ILE A 93 -27.10 -21.57 15.54
C ILE A 93 -26.40 -22.80 16.12
N ILE A 94 -26.66 -23.97 15.54
CA ILE A 94 -25.90 -25.20 15.80
C ILE A 94 -25.01 -25.46 14.57
N CYS A 95 -23.70 -25.56 14.78
CA CYS A 95 -22.75 -25.79 13.68
C CYS A 95 -22.91 -27.20 13.08
N ASN A 96 -23.08 -27.31 11.77
CA ASN A 96 -23.20 -28.60 11.07
C ASN A 96 -21.92 -29.46 11.08
N ASN A 97 -20.75 -28.88 11.39
CA ASN A 97 -19.47 -29.62 11.39
C ASN A 97 -19.03 -30.11 12.79
N CYS A 98 -19.23 -29.30 13.83
CA CYS A 98 -18.79 -29.62 15.19
C CYS A 98 -19.92 -29.66 16.22
N ASN A 99 -21.17 -29.46 15.79
CA ASN A 99 -22.39 -29.55 16.60
C ASN A 99 -22.42 -28.65 17.84
N ARG A 100 -21.55 -27.63 17.90
CA ARG A 100 -21.54 -26.63 18.97
C ARG A 100 -22.44 -25.45 18.65
N VAL A 101 -23.04 -24.87 19.70
CA VAL A 101 -23.83 -23.65 19.60
C VAL A 101 -22.90 -22.45 19.35
N SER A 102 -23.25 -21.60 18.38
CA SER A 102 -22.47 -20.41 18.03
C SER A 102 -23.38 -19.21 17.72
N LYS A 103 -22.82 -17.99 17.79
CA LYS A 103 -23.52 -16.74 17.49
C LYS A 103 -23.06 -16.21 16.13
N VAL A 104 -24.00 -15.94 15.24
CA VAL A 104 -23.71 -15.42 13.89
C VAL A 104 -24.53 -14.15 13.59
N PRO A 105 -23.98 -13.19 12.82
CA PRO A 105 -24.63 -11.90 12.54
C PRO A 105 -25.64 -11.96 11.38
N PHE A 106 -26.06 -13.16 10.97
CA PHE A 106 -26.99 -13.41 9.88
C PHE A 106 -28.09 -14.36 10.34
N THR A 107 -29.22 -14.36 9.64
CA THR A 107 -30.33 -15.28 9.92
C THR A 107 -30.07 -16.60 9.20
N PRO A 108 -30.10 -17.75 9.89
CA PRO A 108 -29.89 -19.05 9.26
C PRO A 108 -31.04 -19.40 8.30
N GLU A 109 -30.70 -19.85 7.10
CA GLU A 109 -31.67 -20.34 6.12
C GLU A 109 -31.88 -21.86 6.28
N PRO A 110 -33.11 -22.38 6.21
CA PRO A 110 -33.39 -23.80 6.47
C PRO A 110 -32.78 -24.75 5.44
N ASN A 111 -32.48 -24.27 4.23
CA ASN A 111 -31.93 -25.08 3.13
C ASN A 111 -30.40 -24.98 2.99
N ARG A 112 -29.70 -24.26 3.89
CA ARG A 112 -28.25 -24.02 3.81
C ARG A 112 -27.53 -24.46 5.09
N PRO A 113 -26.45 -25.24 5.01
CA PRO A 113 -25.69 -25.63 6.20
C PRO A 113 -25.01 -24.40 6.83
N VAL A 114 -25.05 -24.34 8.16
CA VAL A 114 -24.51 -23.22 8.91
C VAL A 114 -23.30 -23.68 9.73
N TYR A 115 -22.24 -22.88 9.71
CA TYR A 115 -20.97 -23.20 10.36
C TYR A 115 -20.58 -22.11 11.35
N CYS A 116 -19.91 -22.52 12.44
CA CYS A 116 -19.31 -21.57 13.37
C CYS A 116 -18.08 -20.87 12.70
N PRO A 117 -17.63 -19.73 13.25
CA PRO A 117 -16.53 -18.96 12.66
C PRO A 117 -15.24 -19.77 12.45
N THR A 118 -14.98 -20.74 13.33
CA THR A 118 -13.78 -21.59 13.25
C THR A 118 -13.90 -22.66 12.15
N CYS A 119 -15.07 -23.29 11.99
CA CYS A 119 -15.28 -24.30 10.95
C CYS A 119 -15.49 -23.69 9.56
N TRP A 120 -16.01 -22.46 9.48
CA TRP A 120 -16.24 -21.77 8.21
C TRP A 120 -14.97 -21.63 7.36
N ASN A 121 -13.83 -21.35 7.99
CA ASN A 121 -12.54 -21.22 7.29
C ASN A 121 -12.10 -22.53 6.62
N GLY A 122 -12.37 -23.68 7.23
CA GLY A 122 -12.06 -24.99 6.64
C GLY A 122 -12.93 -25.29 5.43
N VAL A 123 -14.24 -25.02 5.53
CA VAL A 123 -15.20 -25.26 4.44
C VAL A 123 -14.99 -24.30 3.26
N LYS A 124 -14.62 -23.04 3.53
CA LYS A 124 -14.35 -22.04 2.48
C LYS A 124 -13.18 -22.46 1.59
N ASN A 125 -12.15 -23.07 2.17
CA ASN A 125 -10.97 -23.50 1.44
C ASN A 125 -11.21 -24.75 0.58
N SER A 126 -12.19 -25.59 0.92
CA SER A 126 -12.57 -26.75 0.11
C SER A 126 -13.46 -26.40 -1.09
N ASN A 127 -14.14 -25.25 -1.07
CA ASN A 127 -15.11 -24.84 -2.09
C ASN A 127 -14.48 -23.96 -3.20
N THR A 128 -13.16 -23.71 -3.13
CA THR A 128 -12.36 -22.97 -4.13
C THR A 128 -11.57 -23.91 -5.05
N LYS A 129 -12.15 -25.04 -5.45
CA LYS A 129 -11.51 -25.97 -6.38
C LYS A 129 -12.49 -26.38 -7.49
#